data_AF-A0A969DZU3-F1
#
_entry.id   AF-A0A969DZU3-F1
#
_cell.length_a   1.000
_cell.length_b   1.000
_cell.length_c   1.000
_cell.angle_alpha   90.00
_cell.angle_beta   90.00
_cell.angle_gamma   90.00
#
_symmetry.space_group_name_H-M   'P 1'
#
loop_
_entity.id
_entity.type
_entity.pdbx_description
1 polymer ?
#
loop_
_entity_poly.entity_id
_entity_poly.type
_entity_poly.pdbx_seq_one_letter_code
_entity_poly.pdbx_strand_id
1 'polypeptide(L)'
;MTVGIWVLGDQLWSGQAAIAASPKPLASHPPGSPAKLILIESTAWAQRRPYHYQKLVLVWSAMRHFAAEQEAAGWSVIYRRGEHFGVELHRVIEAEGITELRIMEPSDRPFRQAIDQLCLPCDLTWYPNNQFLWSPAEFAAWAEPYKQLRLENFYRAGRKRFDVLMTEDQPRGGQWNFDQQNRKPPPKSGLNPPSPRWFPPDQITQGVVADIHREGLKGFGAIAPFGWAVTRDQALAVLDDFIT
;
A
#
# COMPACT_ATOMS: atom_id res chain seq x y z
N MET A 1 19.20 -13.11 16.61
CA MET A 1 18.34 -11.94 16.34
C MET A 1 17.21 -12.43 15.48
N THR A 2 15.97 -12.32 15.96
CA THR A 2 14.76 -12.73 15.21
C THR A 2 14.10 -11.47 14.70
N VAL A 3 13.85 -11.41 13.39
CA VAL A 3 13.32 -10.21 12.73
C VAL A 3 11.84 -10.42 12.38
N GLY A 4 11.00 -9.48 12.79
CA GLY A 4 9.64 -9.32 12.29
C GLY A 4 9.59 -8.18 11.27
N ILE A 5 8.81 -8.32 10.21
CA ILE A 5 8.56 -7.27 9.22
C ILE A 5 7.07 -6.98 9.22
N TRP A 6 6.67 -5.85 9.78
CA TRP A 6 5.26 -5.46 9.81
C TRP A 6 4.88 -4.76 8.51
N VAL A 7 3.98 -5.37 7.75
CA VAL A 7 3.47 -4.85 6.48
C VAL A 7 2.07 -4.28 6.70
N LEU A 8 1.89 -3.03 6.30
CA LEU A 8 0.62 -2.31 6.46
C LEU A 8 -0.32 -2.55 5.27
N GLY A 9 -1.62 -2.32 5.48
CA GLY A 9 -2.65 -2.57 4.47
C GLY A 9 -2.56 -1.71 3.20
N ASP A 10 -1.76 -0.64 3.21
CA ASP A 10 -1.43 0.20 2.06
C ASP A 10 -0.02 -0.05 1.52
N GLN A 11 0.70 -1.06 2.01
CA GLN A 11 2.09 -1.40 1.68
C GLN A 11 2.24 -2.80 1.06
N LEU A 12 1.18 -3.28 0.39
CA LEU A 12 1.05 -4.64 -0.14
C LEU A 12 1.83 -4.82 -1.46
N TRP A 13 3.15 -4.81 -1.35
CA TRP A 13 4.06 -5.02 -2.46
C TRP A 13 5.34 -5.71 -1.99
N SER A 14 5.73 -6.81 -2.63
CA SER A 14 6.91 -7.60 -2.25
C SER A 14 8.23 -6.83 -2.40
N GLY A 15 8.25 -5.73 -3.16
CA GLY A 15 9.42 -4.85 -3.33
C GLY A 15 9.46 -3.65 -2.36
N GLN A 16 8.52 -3.56 -1.41
CA GLN A 16 8.54 -2.48 -0.43
C GLN A 16 9.81 -2.52 0.44
N ALA A 17 10.28 -1.35 0.88
CA ALA A 17 11.62 -1.15 1.42
C ALA A 17 12.03 -2.10 2.57
N ALA A 18 11.13 -2.38 3.52
CA ALA A 18 11.41 -3.25 4.67
C ALA A 18 11.50 -4.74 4.29
N ILE A 19 10.70 -5.21 3.32
CA ILE A 19 10.85 -6.57 2.76
C ILE A 19 12.14 -6.64 1.94
N ALA A 20 12.37 -5.68 1.04
CA ALA A 20 13.51 -5.68 0.13
C ALA A 20 14.87 -5.64 0.86
N ALA A 21 14.93 -4.98 2.02
CA ALA A 21 16.12 -4.92 2.86
C ALA A 21 16.33 -6.15 3.76
N SER A 22 15.42 -7.12 3.72
CA SER A 22 15.48 -8.32 4.58
C SER A 22 15.76 -9.56 3.74
N PRO A 23 16.74 -10.40 4.12
CA PRO A 23 17.06 -11.60 3.36
C PRO A 23 15.86 -12.55 3.36
N LYS A 24 15.44 -12.95 2.17
CA LYS A 24 14.46 -14.00 2.01
C LYS A 24 15.05 -15.32 2.53
N PRO A 25 14.30 -16.17 3.25
CA PRO A 25 14.75 -17.53 3.52
C PRO A 25 15.10 -18.24 2.21
N LEU A 26 16.39 -18.49 1.99
CA LEU A 26 16.86 -19.35 0.92
C LEU A 26 16.86 -20.80 1.44
N ALA A 27 16.40 -21.73 0.62
CA ALA A 27 16.43 -23.17 0.92
C ALA A 27 17.87 -23.71 1.17
N SER A 28 18.90 -22.94 0.82
CA SER A 28 20.32 -23.31 0.88
C SER A 28 21.12 -22.65 2.01
N HIS A 29 20.51 -21.81 2.85
CA HIS A 29 21.22 -21.14 3.95
C HIS A 29 21.03 -21.88 5.29
N PRO A 30 22.05 -21.92 6.18
CA PRO A 30 21.94 -22.54 7.50
C PRO A 30 20.87 -21.83 8.36
N PRO A 31 20.37 -22.49 9.43
CA PRO A 31 19.22 -22.03 10.20
C PRO A 31 19.55 -20.83 11.10
N GLY A 32 19.65 -19.65 10.52
CA GLY A 32 19.25 -18.42 11.21
C GLY A 32 17.72 -18.30 11.11
N SER A 33 17.05 -17.82 12.16
CA SER A 33 15.60 -17.59 12.12
C SER A 33 15.26 -16.64 10.97
N PRO A 34 14.59 -17.10 9.89
CA PRO A 34 14.28 -16.22 8.78
C PRO A 34 13.29 -15.14 9.24
N ALA A 35 13.40 -13.95 8.66
CA ALA A 35 12.50 -12.85 8.98
C ALA A 35 11.04 -13.27 8.71
N LYS A 36 10.13 -12.85 9.59
CA LYS A 36 8.71 -13.20 9.52
C LYS A 36 7.90 -12.00 9.07
N LEU A 37 7.03 -12.16 8.09
CA LEU A 37 6.09 -11.10 7.71
C LEU A 37 4.92 -11.09 8.67
N ILE A 38 4.52 -9.90 9.11
CA ILE A 38 3.42 -9.70 10.05
C ILE A 38 2.40 -8.80 9.37
N LEU A 39 1.13 -9.23 9.36
CA LEU A 39 0.00 -8.42 8.91
C LEU A 39 -1.08 -8.46 9.99
N ILE A 40 -1.70 -7.31 10.25
CA ILE A 40 -2.69 -7.18 11.32
C ILE A 40 -3.91 -6.40 10.83
N GLU A 41 -5.08 -7.04 10.85
CA GLU A 41 -6.37 -6.35 10.75
C GLU A 41 -6.74 -5.80 12.13
N SER A 42 -6.78 -4.47 12.26
CA SER A 42 -7.23 -3.80 13.49
C SER A 42 -8.63 -3.23 13.30
N THR A 43 -9.60 -3.77 14.03
CA THR A 43 -10.99 -3.30 13.95
C THR A 43 -11.15 -1.88 14.52
N ALA A 44 -10.44 -1.55 15.62
CA ALA A 44 -10.45 -0.20 16.18
C ALA A 44 -9.88 0.82 15.18
N TRP A 45 -8.80 0.47 14.47
CA TRP A 45 -8.26 1.34 13.43
C TRP A 45 -9.19 1.46 12.22
N ALA A 46 -9.84 0.37 11.81
CA ALA A 46 -10.85 0.38 10.77
C ALA A 46 -12.09 1.20 11.16
N GLN A 47 -12.40 1.35 12.45
CA GLN A 47 -13.52 2.16 12.94
C GLN A 47 -13.15 3.60 13.32
N ARG A 48 -11.89 4.02 13.15
CA ARG A 48 -11.46 5.40 13.47
C ARG A 48 -12.20 6.48 12.68
N ARG A 49 -12.75 6.10 11.54
CA ARG A 49 -13.57 6.94 10.64
C ARG A 49 -14.68 6.07 10.04
N PRO A 50 -15.81 6.67 9.65
CA PRO A 50 -16.83 5.95 8.89
C PRO A 50 -16.30 5.69 7.48
N TYR A 51 -15.59 4.58 7.26
CA TYR A 51 -15.13 4.21 5.92
C TYR A 51 -16.27 3.59 5.09
N HIS A 52 -16.15 3.68 3.77
CA HIS A 52 -17.07 2.99 2.87
C HIS A 52 -16.88 1.48 3.02
N TYR A 53 -17.97 0.69 3.02
CA TYR A 53 -17.86 -0.77 3.19
C TYR A 53 -16.93 -1.43 2.16
N GLN A 54 -17.04 -1.04 0.89
CA GLN A 54 -16.12 -1.55 -0.15
C GLN A 54 -14.64 -1.19 0.10
N LYS A 55 -14.34 -0.07 0.77
CA LYS A 55 -12.95 0.25 1.13
C LYS A 55 -12.42 -0.73 2.18
N LEU A 56 -13.24 -1.07 3.18
CA LEU A 56 -12.89 -2.07 4.19
C LEU A 56 -12.65 -3.43 3.55
N VAL A 57 -13.56 -3.86 2.66
CA VAL A 57 -13.42 -5.11 1.90
C VAL A 57 -12.15 -5.09 1.06
N LEU A 58 -11.89 -4.02 0.31
CA LEU A 58 -10.72 -3.89 -0.55
C LEU A 58 -9.42 -4.05 0.24
N VAL A 59 -9.25 -3.30 1.32
CA VAL A 59 -8.00 -3.31 2.11
C VAL A 59 -7.78 -4.68 2.75
N TRP A 60 -8.79 -5.23 3.45
CA TRP A 60 -8.62 -6.51 4.14
C TRP A 60 -8.53 -7.69 3.17
N SER A 61 -9.28 -7.68 2.06
CA SER A 61 -9.13 -8.71 1.04
C SER A 61 -7.74 -8.66 0.42
N ALA A 62 -7.24 -7.48 0.05
CA ALA A 62 -5.90 -7.34 -0.49
C ALA A 62 -4.82 -7.78 0.51
N MET A 63 -4.98 -7.46 1.81
CA MET A 63 -4.06 -7.92 2.86
C MET A 63 -4.00 -9.45 2.95
N ARG A 64 -5.16 -10.13 2.93
CA ARG A 64 -5.24 -11.60 2.99
C ARG A 64 -4.67 -12.26 1.74
N HIS A 65 -4.94 -11.70 0.56
CA HIS A 65 -4.35 -12.18 -0.68
C HIS A 65 -2.84 -11.98 -0.71
N PHE A 66 -2.35 -10.83 -0.28
CA PHE A 66 -0.91 -10.57 -0.18
C PHE A 66 -0.25 -11.52 0.82
N ALA A 67 -0.88 -11.80 1.96
CA ALA A 67 -0.38 -12.81 2.89
C ALA A 67 -0.21 -14.18 2.22
N ALA A 68 -1.24 -14.66 1.50
CA ALA A 68 -1.20 -15.91 0.77
C ALA A 68 -0.16 -15.91 -0.37
N GLU A 69 -0.01 -14.79 -1.10
CA GLU A 69 1.03 -14.59 -2.12
C GLU A 69 2.43 -14.74 -1.52
N GLN A 70 2.66 -14.14 -0.37
CA GLN A 70 3.96 -14.18 0.30
C GLN A 70 4.25 -15.56 0.91
N GLU A 71 3.24 -16.26 1.45
CA GLU A 71 3.36 -17.66 1.88
C GLU A 71 3.74 -18.56 0.70
N ALA A 72 3.07 -18.42 -0.44
CA ALA A 72 3.40 -19.14 -1.67
C ALA A 72 4.80 -18.80 -2.19
N ALA A 73 5.26 -17.57 -1.96
CA ALA A 73 6.62 -17.15 -2.25
C ALA A 73 7.66 -17.69 -1.23
N GLY A 74 7.26 -18.39 -0.17
CA GLY A 74 8.16 -19.02 0.82
C GLY A 74 8.45 -18.18 2.06
N TRP A 75 7.71 -17.09 2.29
CA TRP A 75 7.81 -16.34 3.55
C TRP A 75 7.07 -17.05 4.69
N SER A 76 7.62 -16.96 5.90
CA SER A 76 6.83 -17.22 7.12
C SER A 76 5.93 -16.01 7.36
N VAL A 77 4.62 -16.18 7.22
CA VAL A 77 3.64 -15.10 7.41
C VAL A 77 2.85 -15.31 8.70
N ILE A 78 2.70 -14.24 9.46
CA ILE A 78 1.90 -14.17 10.68
C ILE A 78 0.77 -13.19 10.43
N TYR A 79 -0.41 -13.74 10.19
CA TYR A 79 -1.63 -12.95 10.06
C TYR A 79 -2.37 -12.90 11.39
N ARG A 80 -2.72 -11.69 11.86
CA ARG A 80 -3.54 -11.50 13.05
C ARG A 80 -4.75 -10.62 12.74
N ARG A 81 -5.83 -10.90 13.46
CA ARG A 81 -7.05 -10.09 13.46
C ARG A 81 -7.34 -9.78 14.92
N GLY A 82 -7.53 -8.51 15.24
CA GLY A 82 -7.75 -8.08 16.61
C GLY A 82 -8.30 -6.66 16.69
N GLU A 83 -8.66 -6.24 17.89
CA GLU A 83 -9.20 -4.88 18.08
C GLU A 83 -8.11 -3.83 17.86
N HIS A 84 -6.96 -3.99 18.53
CA HIS A 84 -5.85 -3.05 18.51
C HIS A 84 -4.58 -3.69 17.96
N PHE A 85 -3.98 -3.08 16.94
CA PHE A 85 -2.73 -3.59 16.36
C PHE A 85 -1.57 -3.65 17.36
N GLY A 86 -1.50 -2.72 18.33
CA GLY A 86 -0.44 -2.70 19.35
C GLY A 86 -0.45 -3.93 20.27
N VAL A 87 -1.64 -4.42 20.63
CA VAL A 87 -1.81 -5.64 21.43
C VAL A 87 -1.41 -6.87 20.64
N GLU A 88 -1.85 -6.95 19.38
CA GLU A 88 -1.49 -8.08 18.50
C GLU A 88 0.01 -8.09 18.16
N LEU A 89 0.63 -6.93 17.97
CA LEU A 89 2.09 -6.82 17.81
C LEU A 89 2.83 -7.35 19.03
N HIS A 90 2.46 -6.94 20.24
CA HIS A 90 3.09 -7.45 21.47
C HIS A 90 3.03 -8.97 21.54
N ARG A 91 1.83 -9.53 21.34
CA ARG A 91 1.62 -10.99 21.38
C ARG A 91 2.50 -11.71 20.35
N VAL A 92 2.62 -11.17 19.14
CA VAL A 92 3.47 -11.74 18.10
C VAL A 92 4.94 -11.62 18.46
N ILE A 93 5.38 -10.47 18.97
CA ILE A 93 6.78 -10.24 19.35
C ILE A 93 7.22 -11.21 20.44
N GLU A 94 6.42 -11.37 21.49
CA GLU A 94 6.71 -12.30 22.60
C GLU A 94 6.67 -13.77 22.15
N ALA A 95 5.62 -14.17 21.42
CA ALA A 95 5.44 -15.56 21.02
C ALA A 95 6.53 -16.05 20.05
N GLU A 96 7.03 -15.16 19.19
CA GLU A 96 8.03 -15.48 18.18
C GLU A 96 9.46 -15.12 18.61
N GLY A 97 9.62 -14.50 19.77
CA GLY A 97 10.91 -14.01 20.26
C GLY A 97 11.55 -12.99 19.32
N ILE A 98 10.74 -12.09 18.74
CA ILE A 98 11.23 -11.03 17.82
C ILE A 98 12.05 -10.02 18.63
N THR A 99 13.29 -9.80 18.19
CA THR A 99 14.20 -8.82 18.81
C THR A 99 14.27 -7.51 18.02
N GLU A 100 13.86 -7.53 16.75
CA GLU A 100 13.80 -6.35 15.87
C GLU A 100 12.52 -6.38 15.03
N LEU A 101 11.71 -5.33 15.10
CA LEU A 101 10.56 -5.10 14.24
C LEU A 101 10.93 -4.07 13.16
N ARG A 102 10.84 -4.48 11.90
CA ARG A 102 11.07 -3.62 10.73
C ARG A 102 9.75 -3.18 10.12
N ILE A 103 9.67 -1.92 9.74
CA ILE A 103 8.48 -1.35 9.12
C ILE A 103 8.87 -0.29 8.10
N MET A 104 8.18 -0.27 6.95
CA MET A 104 8.29 0.85 6.01
C MET A 104 7.45 2.02 6.54
N GLU A 105 7.99 3.23 6.49
CA GLU A 105 7.32 4.42 7.00
C GLU A 105 5.90 4.58 6.40
N PRO A 106 4.85 4.67 7.23
CA PRO A 106 3.50 4.91 6.73
C PRO A 106 3.36 6.32 6.17
N SER A 107 2.54 6.48 5.13
CA SER A 107 2.23 7.80 4.58
C SER A 107 1.24 8.60 5.43
N ASP A 108 0.46 7.96 6.31
CA ASP A 108 -0.48 8.61 7.22
C ASP A 108 0.25 9.08 8.49
N ARG A 109 0.44 10.39 8.64
CA ARG A 109 1.09 10.98 9.84
C ARG A 109 0.42 10.53 11.16
N PRO A 110 -0.92 10.49 11.28
CA PRO A 110 -1.56 9.96 12.49
C PRO A 110 -1.20 8.49 12.77
N PHE A 111 -1.07 7.64 11.75
CA PHE A 111 -0.65 6.26 11.94
C PHE A 111 0.82 6.15 12.38
N ARG A 112 1.72 6.96 11.77
CA ARG A 112 3.12 7.06 12.24
C ARG A 112 3.19 7.38 13.72
N GLN A 113 2.47 8.44 14.14
CA GLN A 113 2.42 8.86 15.54
C GLN A 113 1.87 7.77 16.47
N ALA A 114 0.84 7.03 16.02
CA ALA A 114 0.28 5.92 16.80
C ALA A 114 1.30 4.77 16.99
N ILE A 115 2.18 4.52 16.01
CA ILE A 115 3.25 3.53 16.13
C ILE A 115 4.37 4.04 17.04
N ASP A 116 4.79 5.30 16.89
CA ASP A 116 5.82 5.91 17.73
C ASP A 116 5.43 5.91 19.23
N GLN A 117 4.13 5.85 19.54
CA GLN A 117 3.59 5.76 20.90
C GLN A 117 3.50 4.32 21.46
N LEU A 118 3.81 3.29 20.66
CA LEU A 118 3.80 1.91 21.13
C LEU A 118 5.05 1.61 21.98
N CYS A 119 4.85 1.07 23.17
CA CYS A 119 5.94 0.55 24.01
C CYS A 119 6.29 -0.90 23.62
N LEU A 120 6.88 -1.14 22.45
CA LEU A 120 7.18 -2.50 21.97
C LEU A 120 8.32 -3.17 22.78
N PRO A 121 8.26 -4.49 23.03
CA PRO A 121 9.31 -5.22 23.74
C PRO A 121 10.48 -5.64 22.81
N CYS A 122 10.74 -4.86 21.75
CA CYS A 122 11.80 -5.09 20.78
C CYS A 122 12.26 -3.77 20.15
N ASP A 123 13.41 -3.79 19.45
CA ASP A 123 13.86 -2.62 18.68
C ASP A 123 12.93 -2.37 17.49
N LEU A 124 12.67 -1.08 17.18
CA LEU A 124 11.87 -0.67 16.03
C LEU A 124 12.75 0.01 14.98
N THR A 125 12.80 -0.56 13.78
CA THR A 125 13.59 -0.04 12.65
C THR A 125 12.67 0.49 11.55
N TRP A 126 12.83 1.77 11.21
CA TRP A 126 12.11 2.43 10.13
C TRP A 126 12.85 2.33 8.80
N TYR A 127 12.13 1.94 7.74
CA TYR A 127 12.62 1.97 6.35
C TYR A 127 11.90 3.06 5.55
N PRO A 128 12.61 3.88 4.76
CA PRO A 128 11.99 4.93 3.95
C PRO A 128 10.89 4.39 3.05
N ASN A 129 9.79 5.13 2.92
CA ASN A 129 8.71 4.75 2.02
C ASN A 129 9.13 4.86 0.56
N ASN A 130 9.19 3.72 -0.15
CA ASN A 130 9.61 3.63 -1.55
C ASN A 130 8.43 3.57 -2.55
N GLN A 131 7.22 3.96 -2.14
CA GLN A 131 6.05 4.07 -3.02
C GLN A 131 5.99 5.41 -3.75
N PHE A 132 6.79 6.39 -3.33
CA PHE A 132 6.83 7.73 -3.92
C PHE A 132 8.11 7.93 -4.73
N LEU A 133 7.99 8.65 -5.85
CA LEU A 133 9.11 9.02 -6.70
C LEU A 133 10.09 10.01 -6.02
N TRP A 134 9.60 10.75 -5.03
CA TRP A 134 10.36 11.72 -4.26
C TRP A 134 10.33 11.35 -2.79
N SER A 135 11.49 11.38 -2.14
CA SER A 135 11.54 11.33 -0.67
C SER A 135 11.13 12.68 -0.07
N PRO A 136 10.70 12.73 1.21
CA PRO A 136 10.43 13.99 1.90
C PRO A 136 11.61 14.97 1.89
N ALA A 137 12.84 14.47 2.03
CA ALA A 137 14.04 15.28 2.00
C ALA A 137 14.31 15.88 0.60
N GLU A 138 14.11 15.08 -0.45
CA GLU A 138 14.26 15.56 -1.83
C GLU A 138 13.19 16.59 -2.20
N PHE A 139 11.95 16.40 -1.74
CA PHE A 139 10.89 17.38 -1.91
C PHE A 139 11.23 18.69 -1.17
N ALA A 140 11.75 18.62 0.06
CA ALA A 140 12.15 19.79 0.83
C ALA A 140 13.29 20.56 0.14
N ALA A 141 14.31 19.86 -0.36
CA ALA A 141 15.41 20.46 -1.12
C ALA A 141 14.92 21.10 -2.43
N TRP A 142 13.99 20.46 -3.14
CA TRP A 142 13.35 21.06 -4.32
C TRP A 142 12.54 22.32 -3.95
N ALA A 143 11.84 22.32 -2.83
CA ALA A 143 10.95 23.40 -2.41
C ALA A 143 11.69 24.64 -1.86
N GLU A 144 12.85 24.45 -1.20
CA GLU A 144 13.63 25.49 -0.51
C GLU A 144 13.81 26.81 -1.30
N PRO A 145 14.22 26.82 -2.58
CA PRO A 145 14.44 28.07 -3.31
C PRO A 145 13.15 28.80 -3.72
N TYR A 146 11.98 28.17 -3.61
CA TYR A 146 10.72 28.72 -4.11
C TYR A 146 9.93 29.47 -3.03
N LYS A 147 9.66 30.76 -3.26
CA LYS A 147 8.73 31.54 -2.41
C LYS A 147 7.27 31.09 -2.51
N GLN A 148 6.89 30.52 -3.66
CA GLN A 148 5.55 29.96 -3.90
C GLN A 148 5.69 28.61 -4.60
N LEU A 149 5.12 27.58 -4.00
CA LEU A 149 5.11 26.24 -4.58
C LEU A 149 4.04 26.15 -5.67
N ARG A 150 4.45 25.74 -6.88
CA ARG A 150 3.57 25.50 -8.03
C ARG A 150 3.76 24.08 -8.53
N LEU A 151 2.67 23.33 -8.69
CA LEU A 151 2.71 21.96 -9.17
C LEU A 151 3.40 21.86 -10.54
N GLU A 152 3.22 22.85 -11.41
CA GLU A 152 3.90 22.87 -12.72
C GLU A 152 5.43 22.84 -12.59
N ASN A 153 6.01 23.62 -11.68
CA ASN A 153 7.46 23.62 -11.48
C ASN A 153 7.93 22.26 -10.95
N PHE A 154 7.18 21.66 -10.02
CA PHE A 154 7.49 20.35 -9.47
C PHE A 154 7.41 19.25 -10.53
N TYR A 155 6.35 19.27 -11.33
CA TYR A 155 6.12 18.34 -12.43
C TYR A 155 7.24 18.41 -13.48
N ARG A 156 7.66 19.61 -13.89
CA ARG A 156 8.78 19.78 -14.83
C ARG A 156 10.08 19.23 -14.25
N ALA A 157 10.36 19.49 -12.97
CA ALA A 157 11.52 18.94 -12.28
C ALA A 157 11.47 17.40 -12.24
N GLY A 158 10.31 16.81 -11.92
CA GLY A 158 10.10 15.37 -11.95
C GLY A 158 10.33 14.76 -13.33
N ARG A 159 9.78 15.37 -14.38
CA ARG A 159 9.97 14.89 -15.76
C ARG A 159 11.42 14.85 -16.19
N LYS A 160 12.18 15.90 -15.87
CA LYS A 160 13.64 15.94 -16.13
C LYS A 160 14.37 14.88 -15.31
N ARG A 161 14.08 14.79 -14.01
CA ARG A 161 14.76 13.88 -13.09
C ARG A 161 14.56 12.41 -13.44
N PHE A 162 13.35 12.02 -13.86
CA PHE A 162 12.99 10.63 -14.13
C PHE A 162 12.95 10.29 -15.63
N ASP A 163 13.40 11.19 -16.49
CA ASP A 163 13.43 11.01 -17.95
C ASP A 163 12.07 10.62 -18.55
N VAL A 164 10.97 11.11 -17.97
CA VAL A 164 9.61 10.76 -18.42
C VAL A 164 9.22 11.68 -19.57
N LEU A 165 8.99 11.10 -20.77
CA LEU A 165 8.61 11.81 -22.00
C LEU A 165 9.60 12.90 -22.43
N MET A 166 10.88 12.79 -22.08
CA MET A 166 11.91 13.77 -22.45
C MET A 166 12.55 13.44 -23.81
N THR A 167 13.23 14.40 -24.41
CA THR A 167 14.14 14.23 -25.54
C THR A 167 15.30 15.18 -25.26
N GLU A 168 16.43 14.62 -24.83
CA GLU A 168 17.49 15.37 -24.16
C GLU A 168 16.91 16.20 -23.00
N ASP A 169 17.21 17.49 -22.91
CA ASP A 169 16.72 18.38 -21.87
C ASP A 169 15.34 19.02 -22.17
N GLN A 170 14.70 18.64 -23.28
CA GLN A 170 13.44 19.21 -23.74
C GLN A 170 12.27 18.24 -23.58
N PRO A 171 11.04 18.75 -23.32
CA PRO A 171 9.88 17.88 -23.29
C PRO A 171 9.59 17.35 -24.70
N ARG A 172 9.40 16.04 -24.83
CA ARG A 172 8.91 15.42 -26.07
C ARG A 172 7.59 16.08 -26.48
N GLY A 173 7.50 16.46 -27.76
CA GLY A 173 6.36 17.22 -28.29
C GLY A 173 6.45 18.74 -28.09
N GLY A 174 7.56 19.26 -27.55
CA GLY A 174 7.87 20.69 -27.50
C GLY A 174 7.11 21.51 -26.45
N GLN A 175 6.18 20.90 -25.71
CA GLN A 175 5.43 21.55 -24.64
C GLN A 175 5.46 20.71 -23.37
N TRP A 176 5.49 21.39 -22.21
CA TRP A 176 5.46 20.70 -20.93
C TRP A 176 4.09 20.13 -20.61
N ASN A 177 3.01 20.78 -21.02
CA ASN A 177 1.66 20.44 -20.62
C ASN A 177 0.66 20.68 -21.76
N PHE A 178 -0.24 19.73 -22.01
CA PHE A 178 -1.30 19.78 -23.01
C PHE A 178 -2.71 19.90 -22.40
N ASP A 179 -2.82 20.18 -21.09
CA ASP A 179 -4.08 20.19 -20.32
C ASP A 179 -5.18 21.06 -20.94
N GLN A 180 -4.86 22.21 -21.51
CA GLN A 180 -5.85 23.07 -22.18
C GLN A 180 -6.60 22.36 -23.32
N GLN A 181 -5.95 21.39 -23.96
CA GLN A 181 -6.53 20.62 -25.07
C GLN A 181 -7.49 19.52 -24.57
N ASN A 182 -7.42 19.17 -23.29
CA ASN A 182 -8.13 18.04 -22.66
C ASN A 182 -9.35 18.48 -21.84
N ARG A 183 -9.89 19.68 -22.07
CA ARG A 183 -11.01 20.29 -21.31
C ARG A 183 -12.35 20.32 -22.06
N LYS A 184 -12.47 19.63 -23.20
CA LYS A 184 -13.73 19.58 -23.95
C LYS A 184 -14.80 18.84 -23.13
N PRO A 185 -16.06 19.33 -23.13
CA PRO A 185 -17.14 18.60 -22.48
C PRO A 185 -17.43 17.28 -23.22
N PRO A 186 -18.04 16.30 -22.54
CA PRO A 186 -18.58 15.12 -23.20
C PRO A 186 -19.52 15.48 -24.37
N PRO A 187 -19.51 14.73 -25.47
CA PRO A 187 -20.41 14.97 -26.59
C PRO A 187 -21.87 14.75 -26.17
N LYS A 188 -22.80 15.50 -26.79
CA LYS A 188 -24.25 15.41 -26.49
C LYS A 188 -24.84 14.02 -26.75
N SER A 189 -24.23 13.24 -27.65
CA SER A 189 -24.59 11.85 -27.93
C SER A 189 -24.24 10.89 -26.78
N GLY A 190 -23.59 11.37 -25.73
CA GLY A 190 -23.03 10.55 -24.66
C GLY A 190 -21.64 10.02 -24.98
N LEU A 191 -20.94 9.57 -23.94
CA LEU A 191 -19.70 8.81 -24.05
C LEU A 191 -20.03 7.32 -24.09
N ASN A 192 -19.27 6.56 -24.88
CA ASN A 192 -19.31 5.10 -24.87
C ASN A 192 -17.92 4.55 -24.58
N PRO A 193 -17.40 4.74 -23.34
CA PRO A 193 -16.09 4.20 -22.98
C PRO A 193 -16.16 2.67 -22.89
N PRO A 194 -15.03 1.98 -23.03
CA PRO A 194 -14.94 0.56 -22.68
C PRO A 194 -15.43 0.31 -21.25
N SER A 195 -16.04 -0.85 -21.02
CA SER A 195 -16.46 -1.22 -19.67
C SER A 195 -15.22 -1.45 -18.80
N PRO A 196 -15.18 -0.95 -17.56
CA PRO A 196 -14.08 -1.26 -16.65
C PRO A 196 -14.00 -2.76 -16.40
N ARG A 197 -12.77 -3.27 -16.23
CA ARG A 197 -12.54 -4.65 -15.80
C ARG A 197 -12.91 -4.81 -14.33
N TRP A 198 -13.82 -5.73 -14.06
CA TRP A 198 -14.27 -6.09 -12.72
C TRP A 198 -13.97 -7.56 -12.43
N PHE A 199 -13.68 -7.87 -11.17
CA PHE A 199 -13.37 -9.22 -10.70
C PHE A 199 -14.43 -9.68 -9.71
N PRO A 200 -15.08 -10.84 -9.92
CA PRO A 200 -16.00 -11.38 -8.94
C PRO A 200 -15.29 -11.63 -7.60
N PRO A 201 -15.95 -11.39 -6.45
CA PRO A 201 -15.35 -11.66 -5.16
C PRO A 201 -15.10 -13.16 -5.01
N ASP A 202 -13.84 -13.54 -4.83
CA ASP A 202 -13.40 -14.90 -4.59
C ASP A 202 -13.71 -15.36 -3.14
N GLN A 203 -13.27 -16.57 -2.76
CA GLN A 203 -13.53 -17.11 -1.43
C GLN A 203 -12.94 -16.24 -0.30
N ILE A 204 -11.72 -15.70 -0.50
CA ILE A 204 -11.09 -14.82 0.50
C ILE A 204 -11.90 -13.54 0.66
N THR A 205 -12.28 -12.92 -0.45
CA THR A 205 -13.05 -11.67 -0.46
C THR A 205 -14.44 -11.86 0.15
N GLN A 206 -15.12 -12.96 -0.16
CA GLN A 206 -16.41 -13.31 0.46
C GLN A 206 -16.27 -13.54 1.98
N GLY A 207 -15.17 -14.15 2.42
CA GLY A 207 -14.85 -14.29 3.83
C GLY A 207 -14.66 -12.94 4.54
N VAL A 208 -14.00 -11.99 3.91
CA VAL A 208 -13.85 -10.61 4.43
C VAL A 208 -15.21 -9.91 4.57
N VAL A 209 -16.08 -10.05 3.56
CA VAL A 209 -17.46 -9.53 3.64
C VAL A 209 -18.18 -10.14 4.85
N ALA A 210 -18.14 -11.46 5.01
CA ALA A 210 -18.77 -12.12 6.16
C ALA A 210 -18.19 -11.64 7.50
N ASP A 211 -16.88 -11.42 7.57
CA ASP A 211 -16.20 -10.93 8.78
C ASP A 211 -16.64 -9.51 9.14
N ILE A 212 -16.70 -8.59 8.18
CA ILE A 212 -17.17 -7.21 8.40
C ILE A 212 -18.59 -7.19 8.98
N HIS A 213 -19.47 -8.06 8.47
CA HIS A 213 -20.83 -8.20 8.99
C HIS A 213 -20.85 -8.81 10.39
N ARG A 214 -20.08 -9.88 10.63
CA ARG A 214 -20.00 -10.57 11.93
C ARG A 214 -19.44 -9.68 13.03
N GLU A 215 -18.43 -8.87 12.71
CA GLU A 215 -17.79 -7.93 13.64
C GLU A 215 -18.61 -6.65 13.85
N GLY A 216 -19.70 -6.46 13.11
CA GLY A 216 -20.59 -5.31 13.26
C GLY A 216 -19.92 -3.97 12.96
N LEU A 217 -18.95 -3.95 12.03
CA LEU A 217 -18.22 -2.74 11.71
C LEU A 217 -19.16 -1.70 11.09
N LYS A 218 -19.10 -0.48 11.61
CA LYS A 218 -19.91 0.64 11.13
C LYS A 218 -19.20 1.33 9.96
N GLY A 219 -19.87 1.37 8.82
CA GLY A 219 -19.41 2.05 7.62
C GLY A 219 -20.55 2.75 6.89
N PHE A 220 -20.26 3.30 5.72
CA PHE A 220 -21.28 3.87 4.83
C PHE A 220 -21.26 3.24 3.43
N GLY A 221 -22.33 3.47 2.68
CA GLY A 221 -22.49 2.96 1.31
C GLY A 221 -22.88 1.49 1.23
N ALA A 222 -22.93 0.94 0.02
CA ALA A 222 -23.30 -0.45 -0.20
C ALA A 222 -22.06 -1.33 -0.32
N ILE A 223 -22.07 -2.50 0.33
CA ILE A 223 -20.97 -3.48 0.21
C ILE A 223 -20.97 -4.19 -1.15
N ALA A 224 -22.15 -4.37 -1.75
CA ALA A 224 -22.36 -5.03 -3.03
C ALA A 224 -22.99 -4.06 -4.06
N PRO A 225 -22.72 -4.23 -5.37
CA PRO A 225 -21.76 -5.18 -5.94
C PRO A 225 -20.31 -4.81 -5.59
N PHE A 226 -19.45 -5.81 -5.42
CA PHE A 226 -18.01 -5.63 -5.21
C PHE A 226 -17.25 -6.24 -6.38
N GLY A 227 -16.39 -5.45 -7.03
CA GLY A 227 -15.67 -5.87 -8.23
C GLY A 227 -14.19 -5.45 -8.30
N TRP A 228 -13.67 -4.82 -7.25
CA TRP A 228 -12.31 -4.25 -7.26
C TRP A 228 -11.24 -5.34 -7.32
N ALA A 229 -10.11 -5.01 -7.96
CA ALA A 229 -8.90 -5.85 -7.90
C ALA A 229 -8.38 -5.93 -6.46
N VAL A 230 -8.16 -7.16 -5.97
CA VAL A 230 -7.60 -7.46 -4.63
C VAL A 230 -6.28 -8.21 -4.70
N THR A 231 -5.79 -8.54 -5.90
CA THR A 231 -4.47 -9.12 -6.13
C THR A 231 -3.64 -8.24 -7.06
N ARG A 232 -2.31 -8.42 -7.03
CA ARG A 232 -1.38 -7.72 -7.93
C ARG A 232 -1.68 -8.01 -9.40
N ASP A 233 -1.95 -9.28 -9.73
CA ASP A 233 -2.24 -9.69 -11.10
C ASP A 233 -3.53 -9.05 -11.63
N GLN A 234 -4.57 -8.98 -10.79
CA GLN A 234 -5.81 -8.27 -11.14
C GLN A 234 -5.56 -6.77 -11.35
N ALA A 235 -4.76 -6.13 -10.51
CA ALA A 235 -4.43 -4.72 -10.66
C ALA A 235 -3.61 -4.45 -11.94
N LEU A 236 -2.69 -5.33 -12.30
CA LEU A 236 -1.94 -5.26 -13.56
C LEU A 236 -2.86 -5.47 -14.77
N ALA A 237 -3.84 -6.37 -14.67
CA ALA A 237 -4.84 -6.57 -15.72
C ALA A 237 -5.75 -5.35 -15.92
N VAL A 238 -6.02 -4.56 -14.86
CA VAL A 238 -6.73 -3.27 -14.98
C VAL A 238 -5.86 -2.22 -15.65
N LEU A 239 -4.56 -2.19 -15.33
CA LEU A 239 -3.61 -1.28 -15.96
C LEU A 239 -3.47 -1.59 -17.45
N ASP A 240 -3.36 -2.86 -17.82
CA ASP A 240 -3.25 -3.30 -19.22
C ASP A 240 -4.46 -2.82 -20.02
N ASP A 241 -5.68 -3.12 -19.56
CA ASP A 241 -6.93 -2.67 -20.22
C ASP A 241 -7.08 -1.13 -20.30
N PHE A 242 -6.42 -0.38 -19.41
CA PHE A 242 -6.40 1.08 -19.50
C PHE A 242 -5.42 1.60 -20.57
N ILE A 243 -4.32 0.88 -20.78
CA ILE A 243 -3.25 1.28 -21.70
C ILE A 243 -3.52 0.80 -23.14
N THR A 244 -4.15 -0.36 -23.31
CA THR A 244 -4.43 -1.00 -24.60
C THR A 244 -5.85 -0.75 -25.08
#